data_AF-A0A2V7WVS8-F1
#
_entry.id   AF-A0A2V7WVS8-F1
#
_cell.length_a   1.000
_cell.length_b   1.000
_cell.length_c   1.000
_cell.angle_alpha   90.00
_cell.angle_beta   90.00
_cell.angle_gamma   90.00
#
_symmetry.space_group_name_H-M   'P 1'
#
loop_
_entity.id
_entity.type
_entity.pdbx_description
1 polymer ?
#
loop_
_entity_poly.entity_id
_entity_poly.type
_entity_poly.pdbx_seq_one_letter_code
_entity_poly.pdbx_strand_id
1 'polypeptide(L)'
;MACLLSSGRMLVHSPRTGEDAAENERRSGQRFAALRDALPQRGVIGYIGQSKDSVGHYYLAQYALAPLVVDSSPNHPLVVGNFPNTLPQNLPGNLKLL
;
A
#
# COMPACT_ATOMS: atom_id res chain seq x y z
N MET A 1 5.48 -16.74 -33.02
CA MET A 1 5.64 -16.69 -31.56
C MET A 1 6.86 -15.84 -31.25
N ALA A 2 6.68 -14.60 -30.79
CA ALA A 2 7.78 -13.71 -30.44
C ALA A 2 7.92 -13.71 -28.91
N CYS A 3 9.02 -14.26 -28.39
CA CYS A 3 9.37 -14.18 -26.99
C CYS A 3 9.82 -12.75 -26.67
N LEU A 4 8.96 -11.97 -26.01
CA LEU A 4 9.34 -10.70 -25.37
C LEU A 4 10.29 -11.02 -24.21
N LEU A 5 11.58 -11.17 -24.51
CA LEU A 5 12.64 -11.23 -23.50
C LEU A 5 12.74 -9.83 -22.87
N SER A 6 12.00 -9.62 -21.78
CA SER A 6 12.13 -8.45 -20.91
C SER A 6 13.55 -8.44 -20.35
N SER A 7 14.42 -7.60 -20.92
CA SER A 7 15.76 -7.35 -20.42
C SER A 7 15.69 -6.51 -19.14
N GLY A 8 15.37 -7.15 -18.00
CA GLY A 8 15.47 -6.51 -16.69
C GLY A 8 16.93 -6.21 -16.36
N ARG A 9 17.26 -4.95 -16.09
CA ARG A 9 18.57 -4.57 -15.56
C ARG A 9 18.44 -4.35 -14.06
N MET A 10 19.29 -5.02 -13.29
CA MET A 10 19.40 -4.82 -11.85
C MET A 10 20.26 -3.58 -11.58
N LEU A 11 19.64 -2.52 -11.08
CA LEU A 11 20.32 -1.31 -10.65
C LEU A 11 20.30 -1.27 -9.13
N VAL A 12 21.47 -1.20 -8.51
CA VAL A 12 21.60 -1.07 -7.06
C VAL A 12 21.76 0.40 -6.72
N HIS A 13 20.74 0.99 -6.08
CA HIS A 13 20.82 2.35 -5.57
C HIS A 13 21.62 2.34 -4.26
N SER A 14 22.79 2.97 -4.22
CA SER A 14 23.48 3.26 -2.96
C SER A 14 22.68 4.32 -2.19
N PRO A 15 22.16 4.02 -0.99
CA PRO A 15 21.28 4.95 -0.28
C PRO A 15 22.04 6.22 0.08
N ARG A 16 21.67 7.35 -0.54
CA ARG A 16 21.85 8.65 0.10
C ARG A 16 20.77 8.71 1.18
N THR A 17 21.21 8.63 2.44
CA THR A 17 20.38 8.71 3.66
C THR A 17 19.52 7.47 3.92
N GLY A 18 20.16 6.39 4.41
CA GLY A 18 19.51 5.10 4.72
C GLY A 18 18.61 5.09 5.95
N GLU A 19 18.59 6.13 6.78
CA GLU A 19 17.75 6.18 7.99
C GLU A 19 16.29 6.50 7.67
N ASP A 20 16.01 7.43 6.75
CA ASP A 20 14.65 7.90 6.48
C ASP A 20 13.78 6.84 5.77
N ALA A 21 14.36 6.11 4.82
CA ALA A 21 13.64 5.07 4.08
C ALA A 21 13.32 3.86 4.97
N ALA A 22 14.30 3.39 5.75
CA ALA A 22 14.15 2.25 6.64
C ALA A 22 13.15 2.55 7.78
N GLU A 23 13.18 3.76 8.34
CA GLU A 23 12.21 4.17 9.37
C GLU A 23 10.79 4.30 8.79
N ASN A 24 10.65 4.84 7.58
CA ASN A 24 9.34 4.91 6.89
C ASN A 24 8.77 3.53 6.57
N GLU A 25 9.62 2.59 6.17
CA GLU A 25 9.25 1.20 5.90
C GLU A 25 8.85 0.48 7.20
N ARG A 26 9.65 0.63 8.27
CA ARG A 26 9.36 0.08 9.61
C ARG A 26 8.05 0.61 10.17
N ARG A 27 7.83 1.93 10.13
CA ARG A 27 6.56 2.55 10.57
C ARG A 27 5.37 2.08 9.74
N SER A 28 5.55 1.94 8.43
CA SER A 28 4.48 1.43 7.56
C SER A 28 4.16 -0.03 7.88
N GLY A 29 5.17 -0.88 8.03
CA GLY A 29 5.00 -2.28 8.41
C GLY A 29 4.27 -2.45 9.75
N GLN A 30 4.62 -1.67 10.78
CA GLN A 30 3.93 -1.72 12.07
C GLN A 30 2.45 -1.32 11.99
N ARG A 31 2.11 -0.30 11.19
CA ARG A 31 0.72 0.13 11.00
C ARG A 31 -0.12 -0.95 10.31
N PHE A 32 0.43 -1.59 9.29
CA PHE A 32 -0.28 -2.67 8.59
C PHE A 32 -0.31 -3.97 9.39
N ALA A 33 0.66 -4.22 10.28
CA ALA A 33 0.65 -5.41 11.15
C ALA A 33 -0.61 -5.49 12.02
N ALA A 34 -1.05 -4.39 12.63
CA ALA A 34 -2.28 -4.35 13.41
C ALA A 34 -3.54 -4.58 12.54
N LEU A 35 -3.51 -4.21 11.26
CA LEU A 35 -4.62 -4.43 10.34
C LEU A 35 -4.72 -5.89 9.88
N ARG A 36 -3.60 -6.64 9.85
CA ARG A 36 -3.59 -8.02 9.33
C ARG A 36 -4.56 -8.95 10.05
N ASP A 37 -4.76 -8.78 11.35
CA ASP A 37 -5.68 -9.61 12.13
C ASP A 37 -7.16 -9.30 11.84
N ALA A 38 -7.45 -8.08 11.38
CA ALA A 38 -8.79 -7.64 10.99
C ALA A 38 -9.09 -7.86 9.49
N LEU A 39 -8.07 -8.17 8.69
CA LEU A 39 -8.20 -8.37 7.26
C LEU A 39 -8.41 -9.86 6.92
N PRO A 40 -9.05 -10.16 5.78
CA PRO A 40 -9.14 -11.53 5.27
C PRO A 40 -7.75 -12.14 5.05
N GLN A 41 -7.58 -13.45 5.22
CA GLN A 41 -6.28 -14.09 4.95
C GLN A 41 -5.90 -14.06 3.46
N ARG A 42 -6.87 -13.99 2.55
CA ARG A 42 -6.71 -13.96 1.09
C ARG A 42 -7.89 -13.21 0.47
N GLY A 43 -7.69 -12.66 -0.73
CA GLY A 43 -8.73 -11.97 -1.49
C GLY A 43 -8.24 -10.62 -2.03
N VAL A 44 -9.21 -9.80 -2.46
CA VAL A 44 -8.98 -8.45 -2.97
C VAL A 44 -9.60 -7.46 -2.00
N ILE A 45 -8.85 -6.41 -1.65
CA ILE A 45 -9.32 -5.29 -0.84
C ILE A 45 -9.06 -3.97 -1.59
N GLY A 46 -9.91 -2.98 -1.34
CA GLY A 46 -9.71 -1.64 -1.84
C GLY A 46 -8.65 -0.87 -1.05
N TYR A 47 -8.10 0.18 -1.66
CA TYR A 47 -7.12 1.06 -1.04
C TYR A 47 -7.37 2.52 -1.39
N ILE A 48 -7.29 3.38 -0.38
CA ILE A 48 -7.35 4.82 -0.52
C ILE A 48 -6.17 5.43 0.23
N GLY A 49 -5.44 6.33 -0.43
CA GLY A 49 -4.35 7.08 0.18
C GLY A 49 -4.41 8.57 -0.17
N GLN A 50 -3.65 9.39 0.55
CA GLN A 50 -3.57 10.85 0.29
C GLN A 50 -2.73 11.14 -0.98
N SER A 51 -3.30 11.89 -1.93
CA SER A 51 -2.74 12.10 -3.28
C SER A 51 -1.62 13.16 -3.34
N LYS A 52 -0.40 12.71 -3.65
CA LYS A 52 0.54 13.22 -4.69
C LYS A 52 1.89 12.49 -4.63
N ASP A 53 2.28 11.98 -3.47
CA ASP A 53 3.42 11.06 -3.25
C ASP A 53 2.96 9.59 -3.06
N SER A 54 1.72 9.29 -3.48
CA SER A 54 0.91 8.14 -3.06
C SER A 54 1.27 6.79 -3.66
N VAL A 55 2.04 6.76 -4.76
CA VAL A 55 2.36 5.51 -5.47
C VAL A 55 3.27 4.62 -4.62
N GLY A 56 4.26 5.19 -3.93
CA GLY A 56 5.14 4.43 -3.03
C GLY A 56 4.38 3.81 -1.86
N HIS A 57 3.47 4.56 -1.26
CA HIS A 57 2.63 4.06 -0.17
C HIS A 57 1.68 2.94 -0.59
N TYR A 58 1.17 3.01 -1.83
CA TYR A 58 0.35 1.94 -2.40
C TYR A 58 1.15 0.64 -2.55
N TYR A 59 2.35 0.70 -3.13
CA TYR A 59 3.19 -0.50 -3.29
C TYR A 59 3.71 -1.05 -1.96
N LEU A 60 4.02 -0.19 -1.00
CA LEU A 60 4.37 -0.62 0.37
C LEU A 60 3.19 -1.32 1.05
N ALA A 61 1.97 -0.82 0.88
CA ALA A 61 0.78 -1.47 1.40
C ALA A 61 0.56 -2.84 0.73
N GLN A 62 0.77 -2.95 -0.60
CA GLN A 62 0.73 -4.22 -1.31
C GLN A 62 1.73 -5.23 -0.75
N TYR A 63 2.96 -4.81 -0.51
CA TYR A 63 3.99 -5.68 0.06
C TYR A 63 3.66 -6.10 1.50
N ALA A 64 3.26 -5.14 2.35
CA ALA A 64 3.00 -5.38 3.76
C ALA A 64 1.76 -6.26 4.01
N LEU A 65 0.78 -6.23 3.10
CA LEU A 65 -0.48 -6.96 3.21
C LEU A 65 -0.48 -8.29 2.46
N ALA A 66 0.61 -8.66 1.78
CA ALA A 66 0.72 -9.95 1.11
C ALA A 66 0.36 -11.11 2.08
N PRO A 67 -0.45 -12.09 1.64
CA PRO A 67 -0.84 -12.40 0.26
C PRO A 67 -2.16 -11.73 -0.23
N LEU A 68 -2.70 -10.74 0.46
CA LEU A 68 -3.87 -9.98 -0.03
C LEU A 68 -3.51 -9.17 -1.28
N VAL A 69 -4.43 -9.13 -2.23
CA VAL A 69 -4.35 -8.25 -3.39
C VAL A 69 -4.96 -6.90 -3.01
N VAL A 70 -4.19 -5.83 -3.19
CA VAL A 70 -4.65 -4.47 -2.95
C VAL A 70 -4.96 -3.80 -4.28
N ASP A 71 -6.20 -3.37 -4.45
CA ASP A 71 -6.68 -2.61 -5.61
C ASP A 71 -6.84 -1.12 -5.24
N SER A 72 -6.36 -0.22 -6.11
CA SER A 72 -6.43 1.23 -5.89
C SER A 72 -7.82 1.78 -6.23
N SER A 73 -8.82 1.29 -5.51
CA SER A 73 -10.22 1.57 -5.76
C SER A 73 -11.03 1.58 -4.46
N PRO A 74 -11.99 2.51 -4.29
CA PRO A 74 -12.93 2.49 -3.18
C PRO A 74 -14.08 1.48 -3.38
N ASN A 75 -14.16 0.79 -4.53
CA ASN A 75 -15.29 -0.05 -4.92
C ASN A 75 -15.12 -1.51 -4.45
N HIS A 76 -14.83 -1.70 -3.15
CA HIS A 76 -14.67 -3.02 -2.54
C HIS A 76 -15.44 -3.09 -1.22
N PRO A 77 -15.90 -4.30 -0.79
CA PRO A 77 -16.57 -4.47 0.50
C PRO A 77 -15.72 -4.03 1.70
N LEU A 78 -14.39 -4.14 1.58
CA LEU A 78 -13.42 -3.71 2.57
C LEU A 78 -12.36 -2.86 1.90
N VAL A 79 -12.06 -1.70 2.50
CA VAL A 79 -11.13 -0.72 1.96
C VAL A 79 -10.16 -0.28 3.05
N VAL A 80 -8.85 -0.35 2.77
CA VAL A 80 -7.80 0.15 3.66
C VAL A 80 -7.50 1.60 3.33
N GLY A 81 -7.66 2.46 4.33
CA GLY A 81 -7.26 3.86 4.27
C GLY A 81 -5.84 4.07 4.79
N ASN A 82 -4.94 4.63 3.98
CA ASN A 82 -3.59 4.99 4.40
C ASN A 82 -3.42 6.51 4.47
N PHE A 83 -3.59 7.04 5.67
CA PHE A 83 -3.64 8.47 5.95
C PHE A 83 -2.63 8.82 7.06
N PRO A 84 -1.36 9.09 6.71
CA PRO A 84 -0.28 9.22 7.69
C PRO A 84 -0.44 10.43 8.62
N ASN A 85 -1.02 11.53 8.15
CA ASN A 85 -1.04 12.80 8.87
C ASN A 85 -2.44 13.23 9.30
N THR A 86 -3.47 12.93 8.51
CA THR A 86 -4.85 13.41 8.75
C THR A 86 -5.84 12.46 8.11
N LEU A 87 -6.91 12.11 8.83
CA LEU A 87 -8.05 11.42 8.22
C LEU A 87 -8.60 12.24 7.04
N PRO A 88 -9.06 11.58 5.96
CA PRO A 88 -9.66 12.29 4.85
C PRO A 88 -10.94 12.96 5.35
N GLN A 89 -11.04 14.28 5.13
CA GLN A 89 -12.23 15.05 5.53
C GLN A 89 -13.48 14.60 4.78
N ASN A 90 -13.33 14.05 3.58
CA ASN A 90 -14.40 13.50 2.76
C ASN A 90 -14.05 12.07 2.35
N LEU A 91 -14.69 11.09 3.00
CA LEU A 91 -14.70 9.72 2.51
C LEU A 91 -15.70 9.60 1.34
N PRO A 92 -15.44 8.74 0.34
CA PRO A 92 -16.46 8.33 -0.63
C PRO A 92 -17.76 7.92 0.08
N GLY A 93 -18.92 8.37 -0.41
CA GLY A 93 -20.20 8.18 0.28
C GLY A 93 -20.61 6.73 0.51
N ASN A 94 -19.95 5.77 -0.16
CA ASN A 94 -20.14 4.34 0.02
C ASN A 94 -19.29 3.73 1.15
N LEU A 95 -18.44 4.51 1.85
CA LEU A 95 -17.53 4.01 2.88
C LEU A 95 -17.92 4.49 4.28
N LYS A 96 -17.77 3.60 5.26
CA LYS A 96 -17.94 3.88 6.69
C LYS A 96 -16.72 3.39 7.45
N LEU A 97 -16.30 4.16 8.45
CA LEU A 97 -15.19 3.81 9.33
C LEU A 97 -15.69 2.77 10.35
N LEU A 98 -14.95 1.67 10.52
CA LEU A 98 -15.22 0.62 11.49
C LEU A 98 -14.62 0.95 12.85
#